data_AF-A0A4R5BMG6-F1
#
_entry.id   AF-A0A4R5BMG6-F1
#
_cell.length_a   1.000
_cell.length_b   1.000
_cell.length_c   1.000
_cell.angle_alpha   90.00
_cell.angle_beta   90.00
_cell.angle_gamma   90.00
#
_symmetry.space_group_name_H-M   'P 1'
#
loop_
_entity.id
_entity.type
_entity.pdbx_description
1 polymer ?
#
loop_
_entity_poly.entity_id
_entity_poly.type
_entity_poly.pdbx_seq_one_letter_code
_entity_poly.pdbx_strand_id
1 'polypeptide(L)'
;GWGSWAAEIFADLGIAVDGELAERLEAVLVRLLPVRQDAMLMLHSRGRSEQDAVDHLRRWLLMPDDRARHLLGFLRDPLWRAYTTTYVEGVRLLRRWLSDRPDGTSSADRYRRLLDEALVPEVLRAEIAARAQP
;
A
#
# COMPACT_ATOMS: atom_id res chain seq x y z
N GLY A 1 -19.26 1.40 4.69
CA GLY A 1 -18.24 0.94 3.74
C GLY A 1 -17.83 -0.46 4.10
N TRP A 2 -16.60 -0.87 3.76
CA TRP A 2 -16.08 -2.18 4.13
C TRP A 2 -15.91 -2.35 5.65
N GLY A 3 -15.73 -1.23 6.38
CA GLY A 3 -15.49 -1.23 7.82
C GLY A 3 -16.64 -1.84 8.64
N SER A 4 -17.84 -1.27 8.53
CA SER A 4 -19.02 -1.76 9.25
C SER A 4 -19.35 -3.22 8.90
N TRP A 5 -19.23 -3.58 7.62
CA TRP A 5 -19.41 -4.95 7.15
C TRP A 5 -18.38 -5.92 7.76
N ALA A 6 -17.11 -5.52 7.83
CA ALA A 6 -16.08 -6.34 8.47
C ALA A 6 -16.35 -6.51 9.98
N ALA A 7 -16.82 -5.45 10.67
CA ALA A 7 -17.17 -5.53 12.08
C ALA A 7 -18.31 -6.53 12.34
N GLU A 8 -19.33 -6.59 11.46
CA GLU A 8 -20.40 -7.59 11.53
C GLU A 8 -19.86 -9.02 11.41
N ILE A 9 -19.00 -9.29 10.41
CA ILE A 9 -18.40 -10.62 10.21
C ILE A 9 -17.52 -11.03 11.40
N PHE A 10 -16.72 -10.10 11.93
CA PHE A 10 -15.84 -10.41 13.06
C PHE A 10 -16.61 -10.58 14.37
N ALA A 11 -17.77 -9.94 14.54
CA ALA A 11 -18.63 -10.12 15.70
C ALA A 11 -19.15 -11.56 15.81
N ASP A 12 -19.46 -12.22 14.68
CA ASP A 12 -19.85 -13.64 14.66
C ASP A 12 -18.73 -14.57 15.17
N LEU A 13 -17.48 -14.10 15.13
CA LEU A 13 -16.31 -14.79 15.65
C LEU A 13 -15.93 -14.34 17.08
N GLY A 14 -16.72 -13.48 17.71
CA GLY A 14 -16.46 -12.90 19.03
C GLY A 14 -15.33 -11.85 19.05
N ILE A 15 -14.97 -11.30 17.89
CA ILE A 15 -13.90 -10.30 17.76
C ILE A 15 -14.52 -8.91 17.62
N ALA A 16 -14.31 -8.05 18.61
CA ALA A 16 -14.76 -6.66 18.55
C ALA A 16 -13.80 -5.80 17.72
N VAL A 17 -14.32 -5.15 16.68
CA VAL A 17 -13.57 -4.23 15.81
C VAL A 17 -14.38 -2.95 15.60
N ASP A 18 -13.75 -1.79 15.81
CA ASP A 18 -14.33 -0.51 15.36
C ASP A 18 -14.07 -0.35 13.85
N GLY A 19 -14.99 -0.92 13.07
CA GLY A 19 -14.88 -0.96 11.60
C GLY A 19 -14.93 0.42 10.95
N GLU A 20 -15.77 1.33 11.45
CA GLU A 20 -15.86 2.69 10.90
C GLU A 20 -14.57 3.48 11.15
N LEU A 21 -14.01 3.37 12.36
CA LEU A 21 -12.71 3.99 12.66
C LEU A 21 -11.61 3.39 11.77
N ALA A 22 -11.58 2.06 11.62
CA ALA A 22 -10.60 1.40 10.77
C ALA A 22 -10.67 1.89 9.32
N GLU A 23 -11.87 2.00 8.75
CA GLU A 23 -12.10 2.51 7.39
C GLU A 23 -11.65 3.97 7.24
N ARG A 24 -11.99 4.84 8.20
CA ARG A 24 -11.54 6.25 8.19
C ARG A 24 -10.02 6.37 8.30
N LEU A 25 -9.39 5.57 9.14
CA LEU A 25 -7.94 5.58 9.32
C LEU A 25 -7.22 5.05 8.07
N GLU A 26 -7.71 3.97 7.45
CA GLU A 26 -7.13 3.41 6.22
C GLU A 26 -7.07 4.45 5.10
N ALA A 27 -8.16 5.20 4.89
CA ALA A 27 -8.24 6.23 3.86
C ALA A 27 -7.18 7.33 4.02
N VAL A 28 -6.72 7.59 5.25
CA VAL A 28 -5.63 8.53 5.53
C VAL A 28 -4.28 7.83 5.42
N LEU A 29 -4.12 6.64 6.02
CA LEU A 29 -2.86 5.91 6.10
C LEU A 29 -2.34 5.47 4.72
N VAL A 30 -3.22 5.17 3.75
CA VAL A 30 -2.78 4.84 2.39
C VAL A 30 -1.91 5.94 1.78
N ARG A 31 -2.16 7.20 2.11
CA ARG A 31 -1.39 8.34 1.60
C ARG A 31 0.05 8.36 2.14
N LEU A 32 0.29 7.65 3.23
CA LEU A 32 1.60 7.52 3.89
C LEU A 32 2.37 6.27 3.45
N LEU A 33 1.82 5.42 2.57
CA LEU A 33 2.54 4.26 2.03
C LEU A 33 3.93 4.64 1.46
N PRO A 34 4.10 5.76 0.72
CA PRO A 34 5.40 6.12 0.16
C PRO A 34 6.48 6.44 1.20
N VAL A 35 6.13 6.76 2.44
CA VAL A 35 7.10 7.18 3.48
C VAL A 35 8.20 6.13 3.71
N ARG A 36 7.87 4.83 3.64
CA ARG A 36 8.87 3.76 3.76
C ARG A 36 9.79 3.71 2.55
N GLN A 37 9.25 3.94 1.36
CA GLN A 37 10.01 4.01 0.11
C GLN A 37 10.91 5.25 0.09
N ASP A 38 10.45 6.39 0.61
CA ASP A 38 11.26 7.60 0.75
C ASP A 38 12.44 7.39 1.70
N ALA A 39 12.20 6.77 2.86
CA ALA A 39 13.28 6.40 3.79
C ALA A 39 14.29 5.44 3.14
N MET A 40 13.82 4.49 2.33
CA MET A 40 14.71 3.60 1.57
C MET A 40 15.54 4.38 0.53
N LEU A 41 14.94 5.32 -0.21
CA LEU A 41 15.66 6.17 -1.17
C LEU A 41 16.68 7.09 -0.49
N MET A 42 16.36 7.59 0.71
CA MET A 42 17.29 8.35 1.54
C MET A 42 18.57 7.54 1.82
N LEU A 43 18.43 6.28 2.23
CA LEU A 43 19.55 5.39 2.56
C LEU A 43 20.38 4.99 1.35
N HIS A 44 19.75 4.63 0.24
CA HIS A 44 20.44 3.91 -0.85
C HIS A 44 20.74 4.76 -2.09
N SER A 45 20.08 5.91 -2.26
CA SER A 45 20.21 6.72 -3.48
C SER A 45 20.60 8.16 -3.22
N ARG A 46 20.11 8.76 -2.11
CA ARG A 46 20.26 10.20 -1.84
C ARG A 46 21.40 10.54 -0.87
N GLY A 47 22.17 9.54 -0.42
CA GLY A 47 23.32 9.74 0.47
C GLY A 47 22.98 10.37 1.82
N ARG A 48 21.75 10.17 2.32
CA ARG A 48 21.32 10.69 3.63
C ARG A 48 21.81 9.78 4.75
N SER A 49 21.88 10.33 5.96
CA SER A 49 22.28 9.54 7.13
C SER A 49 21.17 8.58 7.57
N GLU A 50 21.53 7.54 8.31
CA GLU A 50 20.55 6.65 8.97
C GLU A 50 19.64 7.42 9.92
N GLN A 51 20.18 8.42 10.62
CA GLN A 51 19.40 9.26 11.54
C GLN A 51 18.35 10.09 10.81
N ASP A 52 18.67 10.65 9.63
CA ASP A 52 17.69 11.37 8.80
C ASP A 52 16.50 10.47 8.43
N ALA A 53 16.78 9.22 8.06
CA ALA A 53 15.76 8.26 7.70
C ALA A 53 14.90 7.85 8.92
N VAL A 54 15.51 7.67 10.10
CA VAL A 54 14.77 7.45 11.36
C VAL A 54 13.86 8.64 11.68
N ASP A 55 14.38 9.86 11.62
CA ASP A 55 13.62 11.07 11.92
C ASP A 55 12.45 11.26 10.94
N HIS A 56 12.67 10.95 9.66
CA HIS A 56 11.63 10.92 8.64
C HIS A 56 10.50 9.92 8.99
N LEU A 57 10.87 8.68 9.33
CA LEU A 57 9.90 7.63 9.71
C LEU A 57 9.10 8.02 10.96
N ARG A 58 9.78 8.54 12.00
CA ARG A 58 9.14 9.00 13.24
C ARG A 58 8.15 10.13 12.97
N ARG A 59 8.55 11.12 12.16
CA ARG A 59 7.74 12.28 11.84
C ARG A 59 6.46 11.91 11.10
N TRP A 60 6.57 11.07 10.07
CA TRP A 60 5.47 10.84 9.14
C TRP A 60 4.63 9.62 9.44
N LEU A 61 5.19 8.58 10.08
CA LEU A 61 4.45 7.39 10.51
C LEU A 61 4.10 7.40 12.00
N LEU A 62 4.41 8.51 12.70
CA LEU A 62 4.13 8.72 14.12
C LEU A 62 4.61 7.55 15.01
N MET A 63 5.72 6.92 14.62
CA MET A 63 6.22 5.75 15.33
C MET A 63 7.28 6.13 16.39
N PRO A 64 7.36 5.35 17.48
CA PRO A 64 8.45 5.44 18.44
C PRO A 64 9.84 5.24 17.81
N ASP A 65 10.86 5.78 18.47
CA ASP A 65 12.24 5.80 18.00
C ASP A 65 12.85 4.39 17.85
N ASP A 66 12.59 3.51 18.80
CA ASP A 66 12.97 2.09 18.77
C ASP A 66 12.32 1.36 17.58
N ARG A 67 11.03 1.59 17.33
CA ARG A 67 10.30 1.02 16.19
C ARG A 67 10.82 1.56 14.85
N ALA A 68 11.17 2.84 14.77
CA ALA A 68 11.77 3.44 13.58
C ALA A 68 13.13 2.82 13.26
N ARG A 69 13.99 2.64 14.27
CA ARG A 69 15.27 1.95 14.09
C ARG A 69 15.11 0.49 13.69
N HIS A 70 14.12 -0.21 14.26
CA HIS A 70 13.82 -1.58 13.86
C HIS A 70 13.42 -1.67 12.38
N LEU A 71 12.51 -0.79 11.93
CA LEU A 71 12.13 -0.72 10.52
C LEU A 71 13.32 -0.35 9.61
N LEU A 72 14.21 0.54 10.07
CA LEU A 72 15.42 0.90 9.33
C LEU A 72 16.31 -0.32 9.06
N GLY A 73 16.43 -1.24 10.04
CA GLY A 73 17.16 -2.49 9.87
C GLY A 73 16.64 -3.32 8.69
N PHE A 74 15.32 -3.42 8.53
CA PHE A 74 14.68 -4.07 7.39
C PHE A 74 14.98 -3.35 6.06
N LEU A 75 14.92 -2.02 6.03
CA LEU A 75 15.15 -1.23 4.82
C LEU A 75 16.61 -1.26 4.33
N ARG A 76 17.56 -1.59 5.21
CA ARG A 76 18.99 -1.71 4.85
C ARG A 76 19.31 -3.01 4.12
N ASP A 77 18.58 -4.07 4.44
CA ASP A 77 18.86 -5.41 3.94
C ASP A 77 18.68 -5.49 2.40
N PRO A 78 19.74 -5.87 1.65
CA PRO A 78 19.72 -5.98 0.19
C PRO A 78 18.56 -6.78 -0.40
N LEU A 79 18.14 -7.86 0.26
CA LEU A 79 17.11 -8.75 -0.24
C LEU A 79 15.71 -8.11 -0.19
N TRP A 80 15.48 -7.25 0.80
CA TRP A 80 14.17 -6.66 1.05
C TRP A 80 14.00 -5.25 0.46
N ARG A 81 15.05 -4.67 -0.11
CA ARG A 81 14.97 -3.33 -0.74
C ARG A 81 13.89 -3.27 -1.81
N ALA A 82 13.90 -4.24 -2.74
CA ALA A 82 12.89 -4.28 -3.80
C ALA A 82 11.47 -4.49 -3.25
N TYR A 83 11.33 -5.22 -2.14
CA TYR A 83 10.03 -5.56 -1.54
C TYR A 83 9.24 -4.33 -1.09
N THR A 84 9.91 -3.33 -0.50
CA THR A 84 9.24 -2.09 -0.07
C THR A 84 8.64 -1.36 -1.28
N THR A 85 9.42 -1.25 -2.36
CA THR A 85 8.96 -0.60 -3.59
C THR A 85 7.83 -1.38 -4.26
N THR A 86 7.94 -2.71 -4.37
CA THR A 86 6.90 -3.52 -5.04
C THR A 86 5.57 -3.46 -4.30
N TYR A 87 5.58 -3.39 -2.97
CA TYR A 87 4.36 -3.19 -2.19
C TYR A 87 3.72 -1.82 -2.44
N VAL A 88 4.50 -0.75 -2.30
CA VAL A 88 3.99 0.62 -2.42
C VAL A 88 3.49 0.88 -3.84
N GLU A 89 4.32 0.60 -4.85
CA GLU A 89 3.97 0.84 -6.25
C GLU A 89 2.93 -0.16 -6.76
N GLY A 90 2.95 -1.41 -6.28
CA GLY A 90 1.95 -2.43 -6.60
C GLY A 90 0.56 -2.05 -6.12
N VAL A 91 0.43 -1.62 -4.85
CA VAL A 91 -0.85 -1.12 -4.31
C VAL A 91 -1.34 0.07 -5.11
N ARG A 92 -0.45 1.02 -5.45
CA ARG A 92 -0.82 2.21 -6.24
C ARG A 92 -1.33 1.82 -7.64
N LEU A 93 -0.63 0.92 -8.31
CA LEU A 93 -1.01 0.43 -9.64
C LEU A 93 -2.36 -0.29 -9.60
N LEU A 94 -2.51 -1.26 -8.69
CA LEU A 94 -3.73 -2.06 -8.57
C LEU A 94 -4.94 -1.21 -8.15
N ARG A 95 -4.79 -0.28 -7.20
CA ARG A 95 -5.89 0.63 -6.83
C ARG A 95 -6.36 1.44 -8.03
N ARG A 96 -5.43 1.99 -8.83
CA ARG A 96 -5.79 2.73 -10.05
C ARG A 96 -6.53 1.83 -11.03
N TRP A 97 -6.01 0.63 -11.30
CA TRP A 97 -6.59 -0.32 -12.25
C TRP A 97 -7.99 -0.83 -11.81
N LEU A 98 -8.17 -1.10 -10.52
CA LEU A 98 -9.45 -1.51 -9.94
C LEU A 98 -10.51 -0.39 -10.01
N SER A 99 -10.09 0.86 -9.83
CA SER A 99 -10.97 2.03 -9.93
C SER A 99 -11.30 2.40 -11.38
N ASP A 100 -10.35 2.24 -12.31
CA ASP A 100 -10.52 2.49 -13.74
C ASP A 100 -11.05 1.25 -14.48
N ARG A 101 -12.24 0.81 -14.05
CA ARG A 101 -12.93 -0.39 -14.55
C ARG A 101 -13.87 -0.06 -15.71
N PRO A 102 -13.90 -0.88 -16.78
CA PRO A 102 -14.79 -0.66 -17.91
C PRO A 102 -16.25 -0.57 -17.55
N ASP A 103 -17.01 0.17 -18.36
CA ASP A 103 -18.45 0.25 -18.22
C ASP A 103 -19.04 -1.16 -18.32
N GLY A 104 -19.98 -1.47 -17.44
CA GLY A 104 -20.53 -2.82 -17.30
C GLY A 104 -19.61 -3.84 -16.60
N THR A 105 -18.37 -3.48 -16.21
CA THR A 105 -17.49 -4.35 -15.42
C THR A 105 -17.63 -4.05 -13.92
N SER A 106 -17.88 -5.07 -13.12
CA SER A 106 -17.93 -4.93 -11.66
C SER A 106 -16.54 -4.96 -11.02
N SER A 107 -16.43 -4.54 -9.76
CA SER A 107 -15.19 -4.70 -8.97
C SER A 107 -14.85 -6.17 -8.75
N ALA A 108 -15.85 -7.03 -8.61
CA ALA A 108 -15.68 -8.47 -8.45
C ALA A 108 -15.09 -9.12 -9.71
N ASP A 109 -15.45 -8.66 -10.91
CA ASP A 109 -14.90 -9.19 -12.16
C ASP A 109 -13.41 -8.86 -12.31
N ARG A 110 -13.04 -7.59 -12.05
CA ARG A 110 -11.63 -7.19 -11.99
C ARG A 110 -10.85 -7.97 -10.92
N TYR A 111 -11.44 -8.17 -9.75
CA TYR A 111 -10.80 -8.92 -8.66
C TYR A 111 -10.60 -10.40 -9.04
N ARG A 112 -11.60 -11.03 -9.67
CA ARG A 112 -11.49 -12.40 -10.19
C ARG A 112 -10.34 -12.53 -11.18
N ARG A 113 -10.16 -11.58 -12.10
CA ARG A 113 -9.00 -11.58 -13.01
C ARG A 113 -7.66 -11.58 -12.26
N LEU A 114 -7.54 -10.87 -11.15
CA LEU A 114 -6.29 -10.90 -10.33
C LEU A 114 -6.01 -12.26 -9.70
N LEU A 115 -7.05 -13.07 -9.46
CA LEU A 115 -6.94 -14.41 -8.89
C LEU A 115 -6.71 -15.48 -9.97
N ASP A 116 -7.35 -15.32 -11.13
CA ASP A 116 -7.40 -16.33 -12.18
C ASP A 116 -6.32 -16.13 -13.26
N GLU A 117 -5.85 -14.90 -13.46
CA GLU A 117 -4.87 -14.56 -14.50
C GLU A 117 -3.52 -14.16 -13.90
N ALA A 118 -2.43 -14.53 -14.59
CA ALA A 118 -1.06 -14.13 -14.25
C ALA A 118 -0.76 -12.68 -14.70
N LEU A 119 -1.50 -11.71 -14.19
CA LEU A 119 -1.37 -10.30 -14.58
C LEU A 119 -0.05 -9.70 -14.09
N VAL A 120 0.74 -9.20 -15.03
CA VAL A 120 2.00 -8.50 -14.76
C VAL A 120 1.83 -6.98 -14.83
N PRO A 121 2.68 -6.19 -14.16
CA PRO A 121 2.53 -4.73 -14.10
C PRO A 121 2.43 -4.03 -15.46
N GLU A 122 3.10 -4.55 -16.48
CA GLU A 122 3.06 -3.99 -17.84
C GLU A 122 1.67 -4.08 -18.47
N VAL A 123 1.00 -5.23 -18.34
CA VAL A 123 -0.37 -5.44 -18.84
C VAL A 123 -1.34 -4.46 -18.18
N LEU A 124 -1.27 -4.33 -16.86
CA LEU A 124 -2.13 -3.41 -16.11
C LEU A 124 -1.94 -1.95 -16.54
N ARG A 125 -0.69 -1.53 -16.78
CA ARG A 125 -0.37 -0.18 -17.25
C ARG A 125 -0.89 0.07 -18.66
N ALA A 126 -0.78 -0.91 -19.56
CA ALA A 126 -1.29 -0.80 -20.92
C ALA A 126 -2.82 -0.66 -20.93
N GLU A 127 -3.53 -1.46 -20.13
CA GLU A 127 -4.99 -1.34 -19.99
C GLU A 127 -5.41 0.04 -19.46
N ILE A 128 -4.75 0.55 -18.41
CA ILE A 128 -5.00 1.91 -17.90
C ILE A 128 -4.74 2.98 -18.98
N ALA A 129 -3.65 2.83 -19.75
CA ALA A 129 -3.29 3.81 -20.78
C ALA A 129 -4.30 3.83 -21.93
N ALA A 130 -4.78 2.66 -22.37
CA ALA A 130 -5.80 2.54 -23.42
C ALA A 130 -7.12 3.20 -23.01
N ARG A 131 -7.44 3.21 -21.71
CA ARG A 131 -8.65 3.81 -21.14
C ARG A 131 -8.58 5.33 -21.00
N ALA A 132 -7.36 5.87 -20.94
CA ALA A 132 -7.10 7.31 -20.87
C ALA A 132 -7.08 7.98 -22.26
N GLN A 133 -7.13 7.21 -23.35
CA GLN A 133 -7.24 7.73 -24.70
C GLN A 133 -8.72 8.01 -25.03
N PRO A 134 -9.03 9.19 -25.61
CA PRO A 134 -10.39 9.62 -25.88
C PRO A 134 -11.10 8.80 -26.97
#